data_AF-A0A0H3M1E9-F1
#
_entry.id   AF-A0A0H3M1E9-F1
#
_cell.length_a   1.000
_cell.length_b   1.000
_cell.length_c   1.000
_cell.angle_alpha   90.00
_cell.angle_beta   90.00
_cell.angle_gamma   90.00
#
_symmetry.space_group_name_H-M   'P 1'
#
loop_
_entity.id
_entity.type
_entity.pdbx_description
1 polymer ?
#
loop_
_entity_poly.entity_id
_entity_poly.type
_entity_poly.pdbx_seq_one_letter_code
_entity_poly.pdbx_strand_id
1 'polypeptide(L)'
;MTPQARPARRADVRELSRTMARAFYDDPFMSWLLSNDNARTARLTRLFATIVRHQHLAGGGVEVARGAAGIGGAALWDPPDRWRESRRQQLAMTPGFLRVFGFRTAKARAALDVMMRVHPEEPHWYLAAIGSDPTVRGQGFGQVLMRSRLDRCDAEHCPA
;
A
#
# COMPACT_ATOMS: atom_id res chain seq x y z
N MET A 1 2.11 15.90 19.39
CA MET A 1 3.36 15.32 18.86
C MET A 1 3.28 15.27 17.35
N THR A 2 4.30 15.78 16.66
CA THR A 2 4.36 15.78 15.19
C THR A 2 4.65 14.36 14.69
N PRO A 3 3.90 13.84 13.69
CA PRO A 3 4.20 12.53 13.12
C PRO A 3 5.57 12.52 12.44
N GLN A 4 6.28 11.40 12.54
CA GLN A 4 7.58 11.21 11.89
C GLN A 4 7.53 10.00 10.94
N ALA A 5 7.96 10.22 9.69
CA ALA A 5 8.12 9.16 8.70
C ALA A 5 9.46 8.44 8.87
N ARG A 6 9.44 7.12 8.64
CA ARG A 6 10.64 6.29 8.54
C ARG A 6 10.38 5.09 7.63
N PRO A 7 11.44 4.46 7.08
CA PRO A 7 11.32 3.18 6.41
C PRO A 7 10.67 2.11 7.32
N ALA A 8 9.79 1.31 6.75
CA ALA A 8 9.13 0.21 7.46
C ALA A 8 10.08 -0.98 7.63
N ARG A 9 9.95 -1.67 8.76
CA ARG A 9 10.67 -2.92 9.07
C ARG A 9 9.72 -4.10 9.01
N ARG A 10 10.25 -5.32 8.92
CA ARG A 10 9.45 -6.56 8.96
C ARG A 10 8.52 -6.66 10.19
N ALA A 11 8.95 -6.11 11.32
CA ALA A 11 8.15 -6.06 12.54
C ALA A 11 6.91 -5.16 12.41
N ASP A 12 6.98 -4.10 11.59
CA ASP A 12 5.90 -3.13 11.41
C ASP A 12 4.75 -3.68 10.56
N VAL A 13 4.98 -4.77 9.80
CA VAL A 13 4.02 -5.32 8.83
C VAL A 13 2.65 -5.56 9.43
N ARG A 14 2.60 -6.11 10.66
CA ARG A 14 1.32 -6.42 11.30
C ARG A 14 0.54 -5.14 11.63
N GLU A 15 1.21 -4.14 12.16
CA GLU A 15 0.59 -2.89 12.60
C GLU A 15 0.22 -2.02 11.40
N LEU A 16 1.14 -1.83 10.45
CA LEU A 16 0.88 -1.05 9.23
C LEU A 16 -0.27 -1.64 8.41
N SER A 17 -0.38 -2.97 8.32
CA SER A 17 -1.47 -3.60 7.54
C SER A 17 -2.84 -3.32 8.17
N ARG A 18 -2.92 -3.21 9.50
CA ARG A 18 -4.16 -2.85 10.20
C ARG A 18 -4.51 -1.39 9.97
N THR A 19 -3.51 -0.50 10.06
CA THR A 19 -3.70 0.92 9.79
C THR A 19 -4.17 1.16 8.35
N MET A 20 -3.53 0.54 7.37
CA MET A 20 -3.94 0.61 5.96
C MET A 20 -5.32 0.00 5.73
N ALA A 21 -5.65 -1.11 6.40
CA ALA A 21 -6.98 -1.70 6.30
C ALA A 21 -8.09 -0.76 6.81
N ARG A 22 -7.83 0.00 7.87
CA ARG A 22 -8.76 1.03 8.37
C ARG A 22 -8.84 2.23 7.42
N ALA A 23 -7.71 2.66 6.87
CA ALA A 23 -7.66 3.77 5.92
C ALA A 23 -8.45 3.49 4.63
N PHE A 24 -8.42 2.24 4.15
CA PHE A 24 -9.08 1.80 2.91
C PHE A 24 -10.43 1.09 3.15
N TYR A 25 -10.97 1.12 4.36
CA TYR A 25 -12.22 0.43 4.67
C TYR A 25 -13.42 0.98 3.87
N ASP A 26 -13.49 2.30 3.76
CA ASP A 26 -14.52 3.04 3.02
C ASP A 26 -14.08 3.44 1.60
N ASP A 27 -12.94 2.95 1.13
CA ASP A 27 -12.48 3.24 -0.23
C ASP A 27 -13.48 2.65 -1.25
N PRO A 28 -13.97 3.44 -2.23
CA PRO A 28 -14.99 2.96 -3.17
C PRO A 28 -14.55 1.75 -4.00
N PHE A 29 -13.28 1.70 -4.41
CA PHE A 29 -12.74 0.58 -5.19
C PHE A 29 -12.65 -0.69 -4.33
N MET A 30 -12.11 -0.56 -3.11
CA MET A 30 -12.01 -1.68 -2.17
C MET A 30 -13.38 -2.16 -1.68
N SER A 31 -14.33 -1.26 -1.49
CA SER A 31 -15.71 -1.59 -1.09
C SER A 31 -16.46 -2.34 -2.19
N TRP A 32 -16.30 -1.91 -3.44
CA TRP A 32 -16.84 -2.62 -4.61
C TRP A 32 -16.22 -4.01 -4.77
N LEU A 33 -14.92 -4.15 -4.49
CA LEU A 33 -14.20 -5.41 -4.62
C LEU A 33 -14.53 -6.37 -3.46
N LEU A 34 -14.63 -5.85 -2.24
CA LEU A 34 -14.88 -6.55 -0.97
C LEU A 34 -16.27 -6.22 -0.42
N SER A 35 -17.31 -6.57 -1.16
CA SER A 35 -18.71 -6.25 -0.82
C SER A 35 -19.28 -6.88 0.46
N ASN A 36 -18.49 -7.62 1.25
CA ASN A 36 -18.94 -8.19 2.54
C ASN A 36 -18.26 -7.44 3.68
N ASP A 37 -19.04 -6.56 4.32
CA ASP A 37 -18.57 -5.61 5.34
C ASP A 37 -17.97 -6.32 6.56
N ASN A 38 -18.61 -7.39 7.04
CA ASN A 38 -18.20 -8.11 8.26
C ASN A 38 -16.80 -8.74 8.16
N ALA A 39 -16.35 -9.07 6.95
CA ALA A 39 -15.02 -9.64 6.71
C ALA A 39 -14.04 -8.62 6.08
N ARG A 40 -14.49 -7.40 5.73
CA ARG A 40 -13.71 -6.44 4.95
C ARG A 40 -12.42 -6.04 5.67
N THR A 41 -12.49 -5.70 6.95
CA THR A 41 -11.30 -5.32 7.74
C THR A 41 -10.26 -6.44 7.79
N ALA A 42 -10.69 -7.68 8.02
CA ALA A 42 -9.77 -8.83 8.05
C ALA A 42 -9.17 -9.12 6.68
N ARG A 43 -9.97 -9.02 5.61
CA ARG A 43 -9.54 -9.21 4.22
C ARG A 43 -8.57 -8.13 3.77
N LEU A 44 -8.86 -6.85 4.05
CA LEU A 44 -7.97 -5.73 3.77
C LEU A 44 -6.66 -5.84 4.57
N THR A 45 -6.73 -6.22 5.85
CA THR A 45 -5.51 -6.44 6.64
C THR A 45 -4.65 -7.53 6.01
N ARG A 46 -5.26 -8.61 5.53
CA ARG A 46 -4.55 -9.69 4.85
C ARG A 46 -4.02 -9.28 3.48
N LEU A 47 -4.75 -8.43 2.76
CA LEU A 47 -4.36 -7.86 1.48
C LEU A 47 -3.07 -7.04 1.64
N PHE A 48 -3.10 -6.01 2.48
CA PHE A 48 -1.93 -5.17 2.73
C PHE A 48 -0.76 -5.96 3.32
N ALA A 49 -1.02 -6.93 4.21
CA ALA A 49 0.05 -7.79 4.73
C ALA A 49 0.70 -8.67 3.64
N THR A 50 -0.05 -9.06 2.61
CA THR A 50 0.47 -9.83 1.47
C THR A 50 1.31 -8.93 0.57
N ILE A 51 0.73 -7.79 0.16
CA ILE A 51 1.36 -6.79 -0.71
C ILE A 51 2.68 -6.30 -0.09
N VAL A 52 2.65 -5.87 1.17
CA VAL A 52 3.84 -5.35 1.88
C VAL A 52 4.95 -6.42 1.99
N ARG A 53 4.60 -7.67 2.29
CA ARG A 53 5.61 -8.75 2.46
C ARG A 53 6.28 -9.17 1.16
N HIS A 54 5.52 -9.23 0.07
CA HIS A 54 5.98 -9.86 -1.17
C HIS A 54 6.42 -8.85 -2.24
N GLN A 55 5.96 -7.60 -2.17
CA GLN A 55 6.21 -6.59 -3.19
C GLN A 55 7.11 -5.47 -2.66
N HIS A 56 6.68 -4.77 -1.61
CA HIS A 56 7.29 -3.48 -1.30
C HIS A 56 8.43 -3.53 -0.25
N LEU A 57 8.43 -4.52 0.67
CA LEU A 57 9.52 -4.63 1.67
C LEU A 57 10.89 -4.89 1.04
N ALA A 58 10.95 -5.66 -0.05
CA ALA A 58 12.20 -5.96 -0.74
C ALA A 58 12.66 -4.81 -1.65
N GLY A 59 11.73 -3.95 -2.09
CA GLY A 59 12.03 -2.76 -2.88
C GLY A 59 12.41 -1.52 -2.05
N GLY A 60 12.34 -1.59 -0.72
CA GLY A 60 12.68 -0.47 0.17
C GLY A 60 11.70 0.71 0.09
N GLY A 61 10.56 0.53 -0.59
CA GLY A 61 9.58 1.58 -0.90
C GLY A 61 8.55 1.86 0.20
N VAL A 62 8.50 1.03 1.25
CA VAL A 62 7.50 1.17 2.32
C VAL A 62 7.95 2.17 3.38
N GLU A 63 7.12 3.17 3.63
CA GLU A 63 7.30 4.13 4.71
C GLU A 63 6.12 4.11 5.68
N VAL A 64 6.42 4.33 6.96
CA VAL A 64 5.42 4.40 8.03
C VAL A 64 5.58 5.72 8.78
N ALA A 65 4.46 6.35 9.10
CA ALA A 65 4.41 7.53 9.94
C ALA A 65 3.94 7.13 11.34
N ARG A 66 4.79 7.42 12.33
CA ARG A 66 4.53 7.08 13.74
C ARG A 66 4.09 8.31 14.52
N GLY A 67 3.07 8.14 15.35
CA GLY A 67 2.61 9.09 16.35
C GLY A 67 2.66 8.50 17.75
N ALA A 68 1.99 9.16 18.71
CA ALA A 68 2.00 8.75 20.12
C ALA A 68 1.44 7.33 20.37
N ALA A 69 0.43 6.93 19.59
CA ALA A 69 -0.25 5.64 19.73
C ALA A 69 0.31 4.52 18.83
N GLY A 70 1.40 4.76 18.09
CA GLY A 70 1.95 3.81 17.12
C GLY A 70 1.90 4.31 15.68
N ILE A 71 1.78 3.39 14.72
CA ILE A 71 1.74 3.69 13.28
C ILE A 71 0.38 4.27 12.92
N GLY A 72 0.34 5.59 12.70
CA GLY A 72 -0.86 6.33 12.30
C GLY A 72 -1.01 6.48 10.78
N GLY A 73 -0.03 6.07 9.98
CA GLY A 73 -0.16 6.02 8.53
C GLY A 73 0.98 5.27 7.85
N ALA A 74 0.79 4.88 6.60
CA ALA A 74 1.82 4.27 5.78
C ALA A 74 1.67 4.68 4.30
N ALA A 75 2.80 4.63 3.59
CA ALA A 75 2.88 4.83 2.16
C ALA A 75 3.69 3.70 1.53
N LEU A 76 3.18 3.19 0.41
CA LEU A 76 3.73 2.09 -0.37
C LEU A 76 4.18 2.66 -1.70
N TRP A 77 5.49 2.77 -1.87
CA TRP A 77 6.11 3.23 -3.09
C TRP A 77 6.75 2.05 -3.83
N ASP A 78 6.76 2.10 -5.15
CA ASP A 78 7.52 1.20 -5.99
C ASP A 78 8.66 1.96 -6.69
N PRO A 79 9.90 1.45 -6.65
CA PRO A 79 11.03 2.10 -7.30
C PRO A 79 10.93 2.01 -8.84
N PRO A 80 11.61 2.93 -9.55
CA PRO A 80 11.68 2.90 -11.01
C PRO A 80 12.20 1.54 -11.51
N ASP A 81 11.70 1.10 -12.67
CA ASP A 81 11.97 -0.20 -13.31
C ASP A 81 11.54 -1.47 -12.54
N ARG A 82 10.95 -1.35 -11.34
CA ARG A 82 10.40 -2.49 -10.58
C ARG A 82 8.89 -2.45 -10.38
N TRP A 83 8.17 -1.54 -11.04
CA TRP A 83 6.71 -1.49 -11.01
C TRP A 83 6.06 -2.75 -11.62
N ARG A 84 6.72 -3.37 -12.61
CA ARG A 84 6.29 -4.65 -13.16
C ARG A 84 6.58 -5.78 -12.18
N GLU A 85 5.52 -6.26 -11.53
CA GLU A 85 5.57 -7.49 -10.76
C GLU A 85 6.18 -8.60 -11.61
N SER A 86 7.30 -9.18 -11.16
CA SER A 86 7.84 -10.37 -11.80
C SER A 86 6.81 -11.50 -11.75
N ARG A 87 6.78 -12.38 -12.77
CA ARG A 87 5.88 -13.54 -12.79
C ARG A 87 5.95 -14.38 -11.49
N ARG A 88 7.12 -14.39 -10.84
CA ARG A 88 7.34 -15.05 -9.54
C ARG A 88 6.62 -14.34 -8.39
N GLN A 89 6.63 -13.01 -8.34
CA GLN A 89 5.89 -12.23 -7.33
C GLN A 89 4.38 -12.39 -7.51
N GLN A 90 3.89 -12.35 -8.76
CA GLN A 90 2.48 -12.63 -9.07
C GLN A 90 2.08 -14.01 -8.53
N LEU A 91 2.86 -15.05 -8.84
CA LEU A 91 2.57 -16.41 -8.37
C LEU A 91 2.63 -16.54 -6.85
N ALA A 92 3.57 -15.85 -6.18
CA ALA A 92 3.69 -15.85 -4.72
C ALA A 92 2.50 -15.16 -4.03
N MET A 93 1.87 -14.17 -4.66
CA MET A 93 0.72 -13.45 -4.12
C MET A 93 -0.62 -14.16 -4.41
N THR A 94 -0.68 -15.02 -5.43
CA THR A 94 -1.90 -15.76 -5.82
C THR A 94 -2.61 -16.46 -4.65
N PRO A 95 -1.93 -17.22 -3.76
CA PRO A 95 -2.60 -17.85 -2.61
C PRO A 95 -3.11 -16.83 -1.59
N GLY A 96 -2.45 -15.68 -1.46
CA GLY A 96 -2.89 -14.58 -0.61
C GLY A 96 -4.17 -13.94 -1.17
N PHE A 97 -4.18 -13.61 -2.45
CA PHE A 97 -5.33 -13.04 -3.15
C PHE A 97 -6.53 -13.98 -3.20
N LEU A 98 -6.31 -15.28 -3.42
CA LEU A 98 -7.38 -16.28 -3.33
C LEU A 98 -8.05 -16.29 -1.95
N ARG A 99 -7.27 -16.14 -0.87
CA ARG A 99 -7.83 -16.06 0.50
C ARG A 99 -8.53 -14.72 0.80
N VAL A 100 -8.20 -13.65 0.08
CA VAL A 100 -8.79 -12.31 0.26
C VAL A 100 -10.07 -12.16 -0.58
N PHE A 101 -10.00 -12.50 -1.86
CA PHE A 101 -11.05 -12.27 -2.86
C PHE A 101 -11.90 -13.50 -3.15
N GLY A 102 -11.41 -14.71 -2.86
CA GLY A 102 -12.13 -15.96 -3.13
C GLY A 102 -12.52 -16.08 -4.61
N PHE A 103 -13.80 -16.35 -4.87
CA PHE A 103 -14.37 -16.42 -6.23
C PHE A 103 -14.26 -15.11 -7.03
N ARG A 104 -14.03 -13.96 -6.37
CA ARG A 104 -13.86 -12.66 -7.05
C ARG A 104 -12.42 -12.37 -7.46
N THR A 105 -11.49 -13.31 -7.28
CA THR A 105 -10.08 -13.13 -7.67
C THR A 105 -9.95 -12.80 -9.17
N ALA A 106 -10.75 -13.43 -10.04
CA ALA A 106 -10.75 -13.12 -11.47
C ALA A 106 -11.22 -11.68 -11.75
N LYS A 107 -12.25 -11.20 -11.04
CA LYS A 107 -12.74 -9.82 -11.14
C LYS A 107 -11.70 -8.80 -10.63
N ALA A 108 -11.03 -9.11 -9.51
CA ALA A 108 -9.92 -8.31 -8.99
C ALA A 108 -8.77 -8.21 -10.00
N ARG A 109 -8.42 -9.34 -10.63
CA ARG A 109 -7.36 -9.40 -11.64
C ARG A 109 -7.71 -8.57 -12.87
N ALA A 110 -8.93 -8.72 -13.39
CA ALA A 110 -9.39 -7.95 -14.55
C ALA A 110 -9.37 -6.44 -14.29
N ALA A 111 -9.77 -6.00 -13.09
CA ALA A 111 -9.70 -4.58 -12.70
C ALA A 111 -8.26 -4.06 -12.65
N LEU A 112 -7.34 -4.82 -12.06
CA LEU A 112 -5.91 -4.50 -12.04
C LEU A 112 -5.31 -4.46 -13.45
N ASP A 113 -5.71 -5.38 -14.34
CA ASP A 113 -5.23 -5.43 -15.73
C ASP A 113 -5.72 -4.23 -16.56
N VAL A 114 -6.91 -3.68 -16.27
CA VAL A 114 -7.35 -2.41 -16.85
C VAL A 114 -6.48 -1.27 -16.33
N MET A 115 -6.22 -1.21 -15.03
CA MET A 115 -5.41 -0.15 -14.42
C MET A 115 -3.97 -0.14 -14.94
N MET A 116 -3.35 -1.32 -15.09
CA MET A 116 -1.99 -1.45 -15.60
C MET A 116 -1.85 -1.08 -17.09
N ARG A 117 -2.93 -1.18 -17.89
CA ARG A 117 -2.87 -0.83 -19.33
C ARG A 117 -2.74 0.67 -19.58
N VAL A 118 -3.08 1.49 -18.61
CA VAL A 118 -3.01 2.95 -18.69
C VAL A 118 -1.78 3.47 -17.91
N HIS A 119 -0.99 2.58 -17.32
CA HIS A 119 0.17 2.99 -16.54
C HIS A 119 1.25 3.60 -17.46
N PRO A 120 1.77 4.80 -17.16
CA PRO A 120 2.85 5.40 -17.94
C PRO A 120 4.08 4.49 -17.99
N GLU A 121 4.74 4.44 -19.13
CA GLU A 121 5.94 3.62 -19.36
C GLU A 121 7.23 4.29 -18.87
N GLU A 122 7.19 5.58 -18.54
CA GLU A 122 8.35 6.35 -18.08
C GLU A 122 8.83 5.85 -16.69
N PRO A 123 10.15 5.78 -16.42
CA PRO A 123 10.64 5.36 -15.11
C PRO A 123 10.31 6.42 -14.06
N HIS A 124 9.36 6.12 -13.17
CA HIS A 124 8.98 7.01 -12.07
C HIS A 124 8.76 6.23 -10.77
N TRP A 125 8.88 6.92 -9.65
CA TRP A 125 8.45 6.39 -8.35
C TRP A 125 6.93 6.31 -8.32
N TYR A 126 6.37 5.10 -8.32
CA TYR A 126 4.92 4.93 -8.31
C TYR A 126 4.39 4.84 -6.87
N LEU A 127 3.48 5.74 -6.51
CA LEU A 127 2.75 5.64 -5.25
C LEU A 127 1.58 4.65 -5.38
N ALA A 128 1.83 3.39 -5.01
CA ALA A 128 0.83 2.34 -5.09
C ALA A 128 -0.31 2.52 -4.09
N ALA A 129 -0.01 2.98 -2.87
CA ALA A 129 -1.02 3.29 -1.87
C ALA A 129 -0.48 4.20 -0.76
N ILE A 130 -1.29 5.16 -0.32
CA ILE A 130 -1.05 5.95 0.88
C ILE A 130 -2.32 5.98 1.72
N GLY A 131 -2.16 5.85 3.04
CA GLY A 131 -3.30 5.89 3.95
C GLY A 131 -2.90 6.25 5.37
N SER A 132 -3.79 6.96 6.06
CA SER A 132 -3.67 7.24 7.49
C SER A 132 -4.86 6.66 8.24
N ASP A 133 -4.63 6.28 9.50
CA ASP A 133 -5.70 5.84 10.39
C ASP A 133 -6.77 6.94 10.50
N PRO A 134 -8.07 6.60 10.39
CA PRO A 134 -9.15 7.59 10.56
C PRO A 134 -9.06 8.37 11.88
N THR A 135 -8.54 7.74 12.95
CA THR A 135 -8.38 8.36 14.27
C THR A 135 -7.34 9.48 14.31
N VAL A 136 -6.42 9.54 13.33
CA VAL A 136 -5.38 10.56 13.23
C VAL A 136 -5.53 11.45 11.99
N ARG A 137 -6.70 11.41 11.33
CA ARG A 137 -6.99 12.25 10.17
C ARG A 137 -6.85 13.73 10.53
N GLY A 138 -6.32 14.52 9.61
CA GLY A 138 -6.05 15.95 9.82
C GLY A 138 -4.81 16.27 10.66
N GLN A 139 -4.10 15.26 11.16
CA GLN A 139 -2.89 15.46 11.99
C GLN A 139 -1.57 15.42 11.17
N GLY A 140 -1.64 15.49 9.84
CA GLY A 140 -0.46 15.62 8.97
C GLY A 140 0.29 14.33 8.63
N PHE A 141 -0.21 13.14 8.99
CA PHE A 141 0.45 11.86 8.70
C PHE A 141 0.69 11.62 7.21
N GLY A 142 -0.32 11.87 6.36
CA GLY A 142 -0.19 11.75 4.91
C GLY A 142 0.82 12.74 4.32
N GLN A 143 0.81 13.99 4.81
CA GLN A 143 1.75 15.02 4.36
C GLN A 143 3.19 14.66 4.68
N VAL A 144 3.46 14.15 5.88
CA VAL A 144 4.81 13.74 6.29
C VAL A 144 5.30 12.54 5.48
N LEU A 145 4.42 11.59 5.14
CA LEU A 145 4.75 10.46 4.26
C LEU A 145 5.06 10.89 2.82
N MET A 146 4.28 11.82 2.26
CA MET A 146 4.55 12.34 0.93
C MET A 146 5.86 13.12 0.89
N ARG A 147 6.07 14.06 1.83
CA ARG A 147 7.32 14.84 1.92
C ARG A 147 8.55 13.95 2.03
N SER A 148 8.51 12.94 2.89
CA SER A 148 9.63 12.01 3.09
C SER A 148 10.13 11.35 1.79
N ARG A 149 9.24 11.15 0.81
CA ARG A 149 9.59 10.56 -0.49
C ARG A 149 9.84 11.58 -1.58
N LEU A 150 9.02 12.62 -1.67
CA LEU A 150 9.25 13.70 -2.63
C LEU A 150 10.61 14.38 -2.40
N ASP A 151 10.97 14.67 -1.15
CA ASP A 151 12.27 15.25 -0.81
C ASP A 151 13.45 14.37 -1.25
N ARG A 152 13.26 13.03 -1.27
CA ARG A 152 14.28 12.09 -1.78
C ARG A 152 14.29 12.00 -3.30
N CYS A 153 13.12 12.01 -3.94
CA CYS A 153 13.02 11.99 -5.40
C CYS A 153 13.63 13.27 -5.99
N ASP A 154 13.36 14.42 -5.36
CA ASP A 154 13.96 15.71 -5.69
C ASP A 154 15.48 15.67 -5.52
N ALA A 155 15.98 15.09 -4.42
CA ALA A 155 17.43 14.94 -4.20
C ALA A 155 18.10 14.00 -5.23
N GLU A 156 17.40 12.94 -5.63
CA GLU A 156 17.87 11.96 -6.62
C GLU A 156 17.61 12.41 -8.08
N HIS A 157 17.02 13.60 -8.29
CA HIS A 157 16.61 14.13 -9.60
C HIS A 157 15.76 13.14 -10.41
N CYS A 158 14.96 12.33 -9.71
CA CYS A 158 14.12 11.30 -10.29
C CYS A 158 12.65 11.76 -10.28
N PRO A 159 11.89 11.53 -11.36
CA PRO A 159 10.47 11.86 -11.39
C PRO A 159 9.66 10.93 -10.47
N ALA A 160 8.63 11.49 -9.82
CA ALA A 160 7.69 10.85 -8.91
C ALA A 160 6.26 11.28 -9.20
#